data_AF-A0A9P6EVP8-F1
#
_entry.id   AF-A0A9P6EVP8-F1
#
_cell.length_a   1.000
_cell.length_b   1.000
_cell.length_c   1.000
_cell.angle_alpha   90.00
_cell.angle_beta   90.00
_cell.angle_gamma   90.00
#
_symmetry.space_group_name_H-M   'P 1'
#
loop_
_entity.id
_entity.type
_entity.pdbx_description
1 polymer ?
#
loop_
_entity_poly.entity_id
_entity_poly.type
_entity_poly.pdbx_seq_one_letter_code
_entity_poly.pdbx_strand_id
1 'polypeptide(L)'
;MVSPARLNPPPVFKGARDGFSALAWLLAVNRYFTLAKVDETDRTPHALSYLDTPGPARWFDGCGLADTCNFETEFTPTFKKEYIPHNFS
;
A
#
# COMPACT_ATOMS: atom_id res chain seq x y z
N MET A 1 19.53 -13.00 22.46
CA MET A 1 18.66 -11.82 22.42
C MET A 1 18.30 -11.57 20.97
N VAL A 2 17.05 -11.79 20.59
CA VAL A 2 16.57 -11.49 19.23
C VAL A 2 16.45 -9.98 19.16
N SER A 3 17.29 -9.31 18.35
CA SER A 3 17.11 -7.88 18.09
C SER A 3 15.67 -7.67 17.63
N PRO A 4 14.94 -6.67 18.17
CA PRO A 4 13.63 -6.34 17.63
C PRO A 4 13.84 -6.13 16.13
N ALA A 5 13.11 -6.89 15.31
CA ALA A 5 13.17 -6.74 13.86
C ALA A 5 13.05 -5.24 13.59
N ARG A 6 14.11 -4.62 13.05
CA ARG A 6 14.08 -3.17 12.77
C ARG A 6 12.81 -2.92 12.00
N LEU A 7 11.97 -2.02 12.51
CA LEU A 7 10.77 -1.59 11.85
C LEU A 7 11.24 -0.82 10.60
N ASN A 8 11.44 -1.55 9.51
CA ASN A 8 11.84 -0.95 8.26
C ASN A 8 10.57 -0.41 7.60
N PRO A 9 10.54 0.88 7.22
CA PRO A 9 9.41 1.43 6.48
C PRO A 9 9.24 0.67 5.16
N PRO A 10 8.01 0.57 4.64
CA PRO A 10 7.75 0.03 3.31
C PRO A 10 8.56 0.77 2.23
N PRO A 11 8.96 0.08 1.15
CA PRO A 11 9.57 0.74 0.01
C PRO A 11 8.55 1.67 -0.66
N VAL A 12 9.04 2.75 -1.29
CA VAL A 12 8.21 3.63 -2.11
C VAL A 12 7.73 2.86 -3.35
N PHE A 13 6.42 2.83 -3.59
CA PHE A 13 5.83 2.20 -4.76
C PHE A 13 5.93 3.12 -5.98
N LYS A 14 6.64 2.65 -7.01
CA LYS A 14 6.91 3.43 -8.23
C LYS A 14 5.86 3.27 -9.33
N GLY A 15 4.76 2.56 -9.07
CA GLY A 15 3.69 2.36 -10.06
C GLY A 15 3.93 1.21 -11.03
N ALA A 16 4.76 0.24 -10.65
CA ALA A 16 4.98 -0.94 -11.47
C ALA A 16 3.66 -1.74 -11.58
N ARG A 17 3.19 -1.93 -12.82
CA ARG A 17 1.97 -2.69 -13.14
C ARG A 17 2.28 -4.16 -13.36
N ASP A 18 2.94 -4.76 -12.38
CA ASP A 18 3.21 -6.19 -12.34
C ASP A 18 2.70 -6.77 -11.02
N GLY A 19 2.05 -7.93 -11.11
CA GLY A 19 1.39 -8.51 -9.94
C GLY A 19 2.36 -8.84 -8.82
N PHE A 20 3.60 -9.21 -9.13
CA PHE A 20 4.61 -9.53 -8.13
C PHE A 20 4.99 -8.30 -7.29
N SER A 21 5.41 -7.21 -7.92
CA SER A 21 5.86 -6.00 -7.23
C SER A 21 4.72 -5.31 -6.49
N ALA A 22 3.52 -5.28 -7.07
CA ALA A 22 2.33 -4.73 -6.45
C ALA A 22 1.92 -5.52 -5.19
N LEU A 23 1.92 -6.86 -5.25
CA LEU A 23 1.63 -7.71 -4.08
C LEU A 23 2.73 -7.62 -3.02
N ALA A 24 4.01 -7.63 -3.44
CA ALA A 24 5.13 -7.51 -2.53
C ALA A 24 5.08 -6.18 -1.76
N TRP A 25 4.70 -5.09 -2.43
CA TRP A 25 4.50 -3.80 -1.79
C TRP A 25 3.35 -3.83 -0.78
N LEU A 26 2.17 -4.33 -1.15
CA LEU A 26 1.03 -4.46 -0.22
C LEU A 26 1.37 -5.30 1.02
N LEU A 27 2.14 -6.38 0.84
CA LEU A 27 2.61 -7.22 1.95
C LEU A 27 3.58 -6.47 2.87
N ALA A 28 4.50 -5.68 2.29
CA ALA A 28 5.44 -4.86 3.06
C ALA A 28 4.71 -3.78 3.88
N VAL A 29 3.72 -3.11 3.28
CA VAL A 29 2.86 -2.12 3.94
C VAL A 29 2.06 -2.73 5.08
N ASN A 30 1.39 -3.86 4.84
CA ASN A 30 0.62 -4.57 5.88
C ASN A 30 1.50 -5.07 7.04
N ARG A 31 2.69 -5.59 6.72
CA ARG A 31 3.66 -6.00 7.73
C ARG A 31 4.09 -4.81 8.59
N TYR A 32 4.34 -3.65 7.97
CA TYR A 32 4.66 -2.43 8.71
C TYR A 32 3.49 -2.02 9.62
N PHE A 33 2.25 -1.97 9.13
CA PHE A 33 1.09 -1.62 9.96
C PHE A 33 0.92 -2.53 11.16
N THR A 34 1.13 -3.83 10.97
CA THR A 34 1.02 -4.82 12.05
C THR A 34 2.12 -4.61 13.10
N LEU A 35 3.36 -4.40 12.67
CA LEU A 35 4.50 -4.23 13.58
C LEU A 35 4.50 -2.87 14.29
N ALA A 36 4.09 -1.81 13.59
CA ALA A 36 3.99 -0.45 14.11
C ALA A 36 2.68 -0.21 14.89
N LYS A 37 1.74 -1.17 14.87
CA LYS A 37 0.40 -1.05 15.47
C LYS A 37 -0.34 0.19 14.97
N VAL A 38 -0.35 0.39 13.66
CA VAL A 38 -1.08 1.50 13.03
C VAL A 38 -2.58 1.21 13.11
N ASP A 39 -3.31 2.17 13.67
CA ASP A 39 -4.77 2.13 13.76
C ASP A 39 -5.40 2.09 12.36
N GLU A 40 -6.51 1.38 12.24
CA GLU A 40 -7.15 1.10 10.95
C GLU A 40 -7.51 2.36 10.16
N THR A 41 -7.92 3.42 10.87
CA THR A 41 -8.25 4.74 10.29
C THR A 41 -7.05 5.46 9.68
N ASP A 42 -5.84 5.14 10.15
CA ASP A 42 -4.61 5.84 9.77
C ASP A 42 -3.80 5.06 8.73
N ARG A 43 -4.20 3.81 8.44
CA ARG A 43 -3.50 2.94 7.49
C ARG A 43 -3.50 3.49 6.07
N THR A 44 -4.62 4.02 5.58
CA THR A 44 -4.68 4.58 4.22
C THR A 44 -3.79 5.82 4.08
N PRO A 45 -3.89 6.86 4.94
CA PRO A 45 -2.98 8.00 4.89
C PRO A 45 -1.50 7.58 4.94
N HIS A 46 -1.18 6.59 5.77
CA HIS A 46 0.18 6.04 5.81
C HIS A 46 0.57 5.35 4.49
N ALA A 47 -0.30 4.54 3.89
CA ALA A 47 -0.04 3.89 2.61
C ALA A 47 0.23 4.91 1.49
N LEU A 48 -0.54 6.00 1.46
CA LEU A 48 -0.37 7.10 0.50
C LEU A 48 1.00 7.76 0.60
N SER A 49 1.56 7.89 1.80
CA SER A 49 2.91 8.45 2.00
C SER A 49 4.03 7.60 1.36
N TYR A 50 3.75 6.34 1.04
CA TYR A 50 4.68 5.43 0.36
C TYR A 50 4.40 5.28 -1.13
N LEU A 51 3.50 6.08 -1.70
CA LEU A 51 3.31 6.16 -3.15
C LEU A 51 4.26 7.19 -3.76
N ASP A 52 4.89 6.83 -4.87
CA ASP A 52 5.77 7.76 -5.58
C ASP A 52 4.96 8.95 -6.16
N THR A 53 5.57 10.14 -6.14
CA THR A 53 4.95 11.36 -6.66
C THR A 53 5.68 11.76 -7.95
N PRO A 54 4.96 12.03 -9.07
CA PRO A 54 3.51 12.20 -9.17
C PRO A 54 2.72 10.93 -9.53
N GLY A 55 3.36 9.82 -9.90
CA GLY A 55 2.70 8.70 -10.60
C GLY A 55 1.57 8.02 -9.80
N PRO A 56 1.87 7.07 -8.90
CA PRO A 56 0.84 6.36 -8.13
C PRO A 56 0.00 7.24 -7.21
N ALA A 57 0.55 8.34 -6.70
CA ALA A 57 -0.23 9.31 -5.92
C ALA A 57 -1.40 9.89 -6.73
N ARG A 58 -1.17 10.29 -8.00
CA ARG A 58 -2.24 10.81 -8.87
C ARG A 58 -3.30 9.77 -9.24
N TRP A 59 -2.93 8.49 -9.29
CA TRP A 59 -3.93 7.44 -9.50
C TRP A 59 -4.93 7.42 -8.34
N PHE A 60 -4.44 7.53 -7.10
CA PHE A 60 -5.31 7.57 -5.94
C PHE A 60 -6.21 8.81 -5.95
N ASP A 61 -5.67 9.99 -6.28
CA ASP A 61 -6.48 11.21 -6.46
C ASP A 61 -7.59 11.02 -7.51
N GLY A 62 -7.31 10.25 -8.57
CA GLY A 62 -8.26 9.98 -9.66
C GLY A 62 -9.27 8.86 -9.37
N CYS A 63 -9.08 8.04 -8.33
CA CYS A 63 -9.96 6.91 -8.04
C CYS A 63 -11.21 7.29 -7.24
N GLY A 64 -11.25 8.51 -6.69
CA GLY A 64 -12.42 9.05 -5.97
C GLY A 64 -12.61 8.52 -4.55
N LEU A 65 -11.59 7.88 -3.98
CA LEU A 65 -11.59 7.45 -2.58
C LEU A 65 -11.16 8.61 -1.67
N ALA A 66 -11.70 8.64 -0.45
CA ALA A 66 -11.21 9.54 0.58
C ALA A 66 -9.85 9.06 1.12
N ASP A 67 -8.99 9.98 1.56
CA ASP A 67 -7.70 9.64 2.20
C ASP A 67 -7.87 8.77 3.44
N THR A 68 -9.03 8.83 4.09
CA THR A 68 -9.41 8.04 5.27
C THR A 68 -10.22 6.78 4.91
N CYS A 69 -10.24 6.35 3.65
CA CYS A 69 -10.95 5.14 3.25
C CYS A 69 -10.35 3.92 3.96
N ASN A 70 -11.12 2.86 4.09
CA ASN A 70 -10.65 1.65 4.73
C ASN A 70 -9.55 0.98 3.89
N PHE A 71 -8.39 0.74 4.51
CA PHE A 71 -7.24 0.21 3.80
C PHE A 71 -7.49 -1.20 3.21
N GLU A 72 -8.20 -2.06 3.94
CA GLU A 72 -8.41 -3.46 3.57
C GLU A 72 -9.59 -3.62 2.61
N THR A 73 -10.69 -2.90 2.82
CA THR A 73 -11.93 -3.08 2.07
C THR A 73 -12.09 -2.14 0.88
N GLU A 74 -11.39 -1.00 0.85
CA GLU A 74 -11.54 0.01 -0.22
C GLU A 74 -10.21 0.24 -0.97
N PHE A 75 -9.14 0.60 -0.26
CA PHE A 75 -7.84 0.88 -0.89
C PHE A 75 -7.26 -0.36 -1.56
N THR A 76 -7.13 -1.47 -0.83
CA THR A 76 -6.46 -2.69 -1.32
C THR A 76 -7.13 -3.26 -2.57
N PRO A 77 -8.46 -3.43 -2.65
CA PRO A 77 -9.11 -3.93 -3.86
C PRO A 77 -8.92 -3.00 -5.05
N THR A 78 -9.02 -1.69 -4.85
CA THR A 78 -8.85 -0.68 -5.91
C THR A 78 -7.41 -0.69 -6.42
N PHE A 79 -6.43 -0.75 -5.52
CA PHE A 79 -5.00 -0.85 -5.86
C PHE A 79 -4.70 -2.13 -6.66
N LYS A 80 -5.23 -3.28 -6.21
CA LYS A 80 -5.04 -4.54 -6.93
C LYS A 80 -5.61 -4.46 -8.33
N LYS A 81 -6.80 -3.88 -8.52
CA LYS A 81 -7.44 -3.73 -9.83
C LYS A 81 -6.59 -2.91 -10.81
N GLU A 82 -5.89 -1.88 -10.32
CA GLU A 82 -5.05 -1.01 -11.16
C GLU A 82 -3.69 -1.63 -11.48
N TYR A 83 -3.01 -2.18 -10.48
CA TYR A 83 -1.59 -2.54 -10.57
C TYR A 83 -1.32 -4.03 -10.71
N ILE A 84 -2.31 -4.90 -10.50
CA ILE A 84 -2.20 -6.35 -10.69
C ILE A 84 -2.94 -6.74 -11.97
N PRO A 85 -2.23 -7.17 -13.03
CA PRO A 85 -2.87 -7.66 -14.25
C PRO A 85 -3.76 -8.88 -13.96
N HIS A 86 -4.89 -9.01 -14.66
CA HIS A 86 -5.88 -10.08 -14.47
C HIS A 86 -5.33 -11.52 -14.56
N ASN A 87 -4.16 -11.73 -15.16
CA ASN A 87 -3.52 -13.04 -15.30
C ASN A 87 -2.61 -13.40 -14.11
N PHE A 88 -2.56 -12.56 -13.07
CA PHE A 88 -1.79 -12.78 -11.85
C PHE A 88 -2.76 -13.20 -10.74
N SER A 89 -3.10 -14.49 -10.70
CA SER A 89 -4.01 -15.11 -9.72
C SER A 89 -3.27 -16.11 -8.84
#